data_AF-A0A7S1IGN7-F1
#
_entry.id   AF-A0A7S1IGN7-F1
#
_cell.length_a   1.000
_cell.length_b   1.000
_cell.length_c   1.000
_cell.angle_alpha   90.00
_cell.angle_beta   90.00
_cell.angle_gamma   90.00
#
_symmetry.space_group_name_H-M   'P 1'
#
loop_
_entity.id
_entity.type
_entity.pdbx_description
1 polymer ?
#
loop_
_entity_poly.entity_id
_entity_poly.type
_entity_poly.pdbx_seq_one_letter_code
_entity_poly.pdbx_strand_id
1 'polypeptide(L)'
;DDTAFYQAERAAARVYSHAGVHVHVVLLLLSLLCSPANTLDGRYSDSFPTHNKKVNVLYILHKHLNHPSNRSLGQALYRRVTGMVTPHSALILLTRLLCTTLFDPTLYTQKT
;
A
#
# COMPACT_ATOMS: atom_id res chain seq x y z
N ASP A 1 12.07 9.62 20.85
CA ASP A 1 12.13 8.26 20.28
C ASP A 1 10.92 8.10 19.37
N ASP A 2 11.15 8.14 18.06
CA ASP A 2 10.11 8.14 17.03
C ASP A 2 9.27 6.86 17.05
N THR A 3 9.86 5.76 17.54
CA THR A 3 9.15 4.48 17.68
C THR A 3 8.10 4.56 18.77
N ALA A 4 8.44 5.14 19.92
CA ALA A 4 7.52 5.31 21.04
C ALA A 4 6.34 6.22 20.67
N PHE A 5 6.61 7.31 19.94
CA PHE A 5 5.58 8.20 19.41
C PHE A 5 4.64 7.47 18.42
N TYR A 6 5.20 6.72 17.47
CA TYR A 6 4.39 5.93 16.53
C TYR A 6 3.50 4.90 17.24
N GLN A 7 4.01 4.20 18.25
CA GLN A 7 3.23 3.21 19.01
C GLN A 7 2.09 3.86 19.79
N ALA A 8 2.31 5.03 20.40
CA ALA A 8 1.28 5.77 21.11
C ALA A 8 0.14 6.21 20.17
N GLU A 9 0.48 6.82 19.04
CA GLU A 9 -0.48 7.22 18.00
C GLU A 9 -1.24 6.02 17.44
N ARG A 10 -0.53 4.91 17.20
CA ARG A 10 -1.13 3.65 16.73
C ARG A 10 -2.14 3.09 17.75
N ALA A 11 -1.80 3.08 19.03
CA ALA A 11 -2.67 2.56 20.07
C ALA A 11 -3.96 3.38 20.22
N ALA A 12 -3.89 4.70 20.02
CA ALA A 12 -5.04 5.59 20.07
C ALA A 12 -5.93 5.51 18.81
N ALA A 13 -5.37 5.17 17.66
CA ALA A 13 -6.11 5.21 16.39
C ALA A 13 -6.98 3.96 16.16
N ARG A 14 -8.30 4.18 16.06
CA ARG A 14 -9.32 3.13 15.86
C ARG A 14 -9.08 2.24 14.64
N VAL A 15 -8.39 2.72 13.61
CA VAL A 15 -8.07 1.94 12.41
C VAL A 15 -7.24 0.68 12.74
N TYR A 16 -6.45 0.71 13.81
CA TYR A 16 -5.62 -0.41 14.24
C TYR A 16 -6.29 -1.31 15.28
N SER A 17 -7.47 -0.93 15.78
CA SER A 17 -8.18 -1.70 16.81
C SER A 17 -8.65 -3.09 16.32
N HIS A 18 -8.77 -3.26 15.00
CA HIS A 18 -9.15 -4.53 14.39
C HIS A 18 -8.38 -4.77 13.09
N ALA A 19 -7.70 -5.92 12.99
CA ALA A 19 -6.86 -6.26 11.83
C ALA A 19 -7.64 -6.21 10.50
N GLY A 20 -8.89 -6.67 10.49
CA GLY A 20 -9.73 -6.62 9.29
C GLY A 20 -10.11 -5.20 8.85
N VAL A 21 -10.25 -4.26 9.80
CA VAL A 21 -10.54 -2.85 9.49
C VAL A 21 -9.30 -2.20 8.88
N HIS A 22 -8.14 -2.44 9.49
CA HIS A 22 -6.87 -1.95 8.99
C HIS A 22 -6.61 -2.42 7.55
N VAL A 23 -6.82 -3.70 7.26
CA VAL A 23 -6.72 -4.26 5.91
C VAL A 23 -7.69 -3.57 4.94
N HIS A 24 -8.96 -3.40 5.32
CA HIS A 24 -9.95 -2.74 4.44
C HIS A 24 -9.61 -1.29 4.14
N VAL A 25 -9.16 -0.52 5.14
CA VAL A 25 -8.78 0.89 4.94
C VAL A 25 -7.60 0.99 3.97
N VAL A 26 -6.57 0.15 4.14
CA VAL A 26 -5.41 0.19 3.25
C VAL A 26 -5.76 -0.30 1.85
N LEU A 27 -6.62 -1.32 1.72
CA LEU A 27 -7.14 -1.75 0.42
C LEU A 27 -7.94 -0.66 -0.29
N LEU A 28 -8.76 0.10 0.44
CA LEU A 28 -9.48 1.25 -0.11
C LEU A 28 -8.50 2.30 -0.65
N LEU A 29 -7.46 2.63 0.11
CA LEU A 29 -6.42 3.57 -0.33
C LEU A 29 -5.70 3.08 -1.59
N LEU A 30 -5.35 1.78 -1.66
CA LEU A 30 -4.77 1.18 -2.86
C LEU A 30 -5.75 1.24 -4.05
N SER A 31 -7.04 1.02 -3.80
CA SER A 31 -8.09 1.08 -4.84
C SER A 31 -8.24 2.49 -5.42
N LEU A 32 -8.10 3.53 -4.61
CA LEU A 32 -8.11 4.92 -5.08
C LEU A 32 -6.91 5.26 -5.97
N LEU A 33 -5.77 4.61 -5.77
CA LEU A 33 -4.58 4.80 -6.61
C LEU A 33 -4.72 4.17 -8.00
N CYS A 34 -5.72 3.32 -8.21
CA CYS A 34 -5.96 2.61 -9.45
C CYS A 34 -7.12 3.23 -10.22
N SER A 35 -6.91 3.52 -11.49
CA SER A 35 -7.96 3.92 -12.42
C SER A 35 -8.73 2.68 -12.92
N PRO A 36 -9.98 2.85 -13.39
CA PRO A 36 -10.72 1.75 -14.04
C PRO A 36 -10.01 1.13 -15.24
N ALA A 37 -9.05 1.84 -15.85
CA ALA A 37 -8.27 1.37 -17.00
C ALA A 37 -7.06 0.51 -16.60
N ASN A 38 -6.98 0.05 -15.35
CA ASN A 38 -5.88 -0.75 -14.83
C ASN A 38 -4.52 -0.02 -14.80
N THR A 39 -4.55 1.29 -14.57
CA THR A 39 -3.37 2.16 -14.47
C THR A 39 -3.38 2.96 -13.17
N LEU A 40 -2.32 3.73 -12.90
CA LEU A 40 -2.30 4.68 -11.80
C LEU A 40 -3.22 5.87 -12.06
N ASP A 41 -4.01 6.25 -11.06
CA ASP A 41 -4.85 7.45 -11.11
C ASP A 41 -4.00 8.69 -10.83
N GLY A 42 -3.89 9.58 -11.83
CA GLY A 42 -3.07 10.79 -11.76
C GLY A 42 -3.50 11.79 -10.68
N ARG A 43 -4.72 11.67 -10.12
CA ARG A 43 -5.16 12.52 -8.98
C ARG A 43 -4.38 12.21 -7.71
N TYR A 44 -3.94 10.97 -7.55
CA TYR A 44 -3.26 10.47 -6.34
C TYR A 44 -1.80 10.05 -6.61
N SER A 45 -1.40 9.94 -7.88
CA SER A 45 -0.13 9.35 -8.34
C SER A 45 0.71 10.35 -9.13
N ASP A 46 0.80 11.60 -8.64
CA ASP A 46 1.60 12.64 -9.30
C ASP A 46 3.08 12.25 -9.33
N SER A 47 3.76 12.41 -10.47
CA SER A 47 5.18 12.11 -10.63
C SER A 47 6.09 13.08 -9.86
N PHE A 48 5.58 14.28 -9.54
CA PHE A 48 6.29 15.34 -8.81
C PHE A 48 5.42 15.89 -7.67
N PRO A 49 5.02 15.04 -6.71
CA PRO A 49 4.00 15.40 -5.73
C PRO A 49 4.46 16.59 -4.87
N THR A 50 5.74 16.64 -4.49
CA THR A 50 6.33 17.74 -3.71
C THR A 50 6.30 19.08 -4.46
N HIS A 51 6.59 19.08 -5.76
CA HIS A 51 6.55 20.28 -6.60
C HIS A 51 5.11 20.83 -6.72
N ASN A 52 4.13 19.93 -6.74
CA ASN A 52 2.71 20.27 -6.85
C ASN A 52 2.01 20.43 -5.49
N LYS A 53 2.74 20.50 -4.37
CA LYS A 53 2.20 20.56 -3.00
C LYS A 53 1.21 19.43 -2.68
N LYS A 54 1.38 18.28 -3.32
CA LYS A 54 0.61 17.05 -3.11
C LYS A 54 1.36 16.11 -2.18
N VAL A 55 0.59 15.27 -1.51
CA VAL A 55 1.11 14.20 -0.67
C VAL A 55 1.68 13.08 -1.54
N ASN A 56 2.88 12.59 -1.23
CA ASN A 56 3.44 11.39 -1.87
C ASN A 56 2.81 10.13 -1.24
N VAL A 57 1.59 9.80 -1.67
CA VAL A 57 0.81 8.69 -1.10
C VAL A 57 1.53 7.35 -1.27
N LEU A 58 2.20 7.12 -2.40
CA LEU A 58 2.96 5.89 -2.65
C LEU A 58 4.10 5.73 -1.65
N TYR A 59 4.84 6.80 -1.35
CA TYR A 59 5.89 6.78 -0.33
C TYR A 59 5.33 6.49 1.07
N ILE A 60 4.23 7.16 1.45
CA ILE A 60 3.59 6.95 2.76
C ILE A 60 3.10 5.51 2.89
N LEU A 61 2.43 4.97 1.88
CA LEU A 61 1.97 3.57 1.88
C LEU A 61 3.13 2.59 1.93
N HIS A 62 4.20 2.84 1.18
CA HIS A 62 5.42 2.01 1.27
C HIS A 62 5.98 2.00 2.69
N LYS A 63 6.12 3.16 3.34
CA LYS A 63 6.61 3.22 4.73
C LYS A 63 5.66 2.53 5.71
N HIS A 64 4.35 2.72 5.53
CA HIS A 64 3.33 2.09 6.37
C HIS A 64 3.33 0.56 6.24
N LEU A 65 3.30 0.03 5.02
CA LEU A 65 3.25 -1.41 4.75
C LEU A 65 4.50 -2.13 5.26
N ASN A 66 5.65 -1.45 5.28
CA ASN A 66 6.93 -2.03 5.70
C ASN A 66 7.31 -1.70 7.16
N HIS A 67 6.43 -1.01 7.91
CA HIS A 67 6.65 -0.80 9.34
C HIS A 67 6.59 -2.14 10.10
N PRO A 68 7.48 -2.41 11.09
CA PRO A 68 7.51 -3.69 11.81
C PRO A 68 6.15 -4.11 12.41
N SER A 69 5.39 -3.17 12.96
CA SER A 69 4.04 -3.42 13.51
C SER A 69 2.97 -3.77 12.46
N ASN A 70 3.29 -3.63 11.17
CA ASN A 70 2.41 -3.93 10.03
C ASN A 70 2.88 -5.15 9.23
N ARG A 71 3.86 -5.94 9.72
CA ARG A 71 4.42 -7.07 8.97
C ARG A 71 3.38 -8.07 8.44
N SER A 72 2.29 -8.30 9.19
CA SER A 72 1.20 -9.20 8.78
C SER A 72 0.23 -8.59 7.76
N LEU A 73 0.20 -7.25 7.64
CA LEU A 73 -0.72 -6.51 6.79
C LEU A 73 -0.47 -6.81 5.30
N GLY A 74 0.80 -6.83 4.87
CA GLY A 74 1.16 -7.05 3.45
C GLY A 74 0.59 -8.37 2.91
N GLN A 75 0.82 -9.47 3.63
CA GLN A 75 0.29 -10.79 3.25
C GLN A 75 -1.24 -10.87 3.31
N ALA A 76 -1.88 -10.17 4.27
CA ALA A 76 -3.33 -10.09 4.35
C ALA A 76 -3.92 -9.32 3.15
N LEU A 77 -3.31 -8.20 2.77
CA LEU A 77 -3.69 -7.42 1.59
C LEU A 77 -3.52 -8.23 0.31
N TYR A 78 -2.37 -8.88 0.13
CA TYR A 78 -2.10 -9.67 -1.07
C TYR A 78 -3.15 -10.76 -1.28
N ARG A 79 -3.46 -11.56 -0.23
CA ARG A 79 -4.53 -12.56 -0.28
C ARG A 79 -5.90 -11.96 -0.60
N ARG A 80 -6.20 -10.78 -0.06
CA ARG A 80 -7.48 -10.11 -0.30
C ARG A 80 -7.61 -9.64 -1.75
N VAL A 81 -6.53 -9.13 -2.35
CA VAL A 81 -6.51 -8.65 -3.74
C VAL A 81 -6.53 -9.82 -4.72
N THR A 82 -5.74 -10.87 -4.50
CA THR A 82 -5.70 -12.04 -5.40
C THR A 82 -6.95 -12.90 -5.30
N GLY A 83 -7.66 -12.87 -4.18
CA GLY A 83 -8.95 -13.56 -3.97
C GLY A 83 -10.18 -12.81 -4.49
N MET A 84 -10.03 -11.65 -5.15
CA MET A 84 -11.16 -10.95 -5.77
C MET A 84 -11.66 -11.70 -7.01
N VAL A 85 -12.97 -11.63 -7.29
CA VAL A 85 -13.58 -12.29 -8.48
C VAL A 85 -12.91 -11.82 -9.77
N THR A 86 -12.60 -10.53 -9.86
CA THR A 86 -11.83 -9.92 -10.95
C THR A 86 -10.67 -9.12 -10.35
N PRO A 87 -9.49 -9.73 -10.19
CA PRO A 87 -8.35 -9.05 -9.59
C PRO A 87 -7.86 -7.93 -10.50
N HIS A 88 -7.78 -6.73 -9.94
CA HIS A 88 -7.22 -5.58 -10.65
C HIS A 88 -5.69 -5.72 -10.70
N SER A 89 -5.12 -6.00 -11.87
CA SER A 89 -3.67 -6.30 -12.00
C SER A 89 -2.77 -5.20 -11.43
N ALA A 90 -3.15 -3.93 -11.57
CA ALA A 90 -2.43 -2.82 -10.97
C ALA A 90 -2.45 -2.85 -9.43
N LEU A 91 -3.52 -3.32 -8.79
CA LEU A 91 -3.56 -3.50 -7.33
C LEU A 91 -2.61 -4.60 -6.88
N ILE A 92 -2.57 -5.72 -7.62
CA ILE A 92 -1.62 -6.81 -7.34
C ILE A 92 -0.19 -6.29 -7.47
N LEU A 93 0.11 -5.63 -8.58
CA LEU A 93 1.43 -5.08 -8.87
C LEU A 93 1.84 -4.06 -7.79
N LEU A 94 0.99 -3.09 -7.48
CA LEU A 94 1.24 -2.10 -6.43
C LEU A 94 1.46 -2.73 -5.07
N THR A 95 0.67 -3.74 -4.70
CA THR A 95 0.85 -4.43 -3.41
C THR A 95 2.23 -5.08 -3.32
N ARG A 96 2.72 -5.69 -4.42
CA ARG A 96 4.06 -6.29 -4.49
C ARG A 96 5.18 -5.25 -4.52
N LEU A 97 4.99 -4.14 -5.21
CA LEU A 97 5.98 -3.05 -5.30
C LEU A 97 6.12 -2.29 -3.98
N LEU A 98 5.00 -2.06 -3.28
CA LEU A 98 5.01 -1.28 -2.05
C LEU A 98 5.39 -2.11 -0.82
N CYS A 99 5.20 -3.43 -0.84
CA CYS A 99 5.56 -4.31 0.27
C CYS A 99 6.85 -5.09 -0.02
N THR A 100 7.92 -4.80 0.72
CA THR A 100 9.25 -5.39 0.50
C THR A 100 9.25 -6.91 0.65
N THR A 101 8.39 -7.44 1.54
CA THR A 101 8.27 -8.90 1.74
C THR A 101 7.57 -9.64 0.60
N LEU A 102 6.90 -8.92 -0.31
CA LEU A 102 6.21 -9.46 -1.48
C LEU A 102 6.91 -9.12 -2.80
N PHE A 103 7.89 -8.23 -2.74
CA PHE A 103 8.64 -7.79 -3.90
C PHE A 103 9.54 -8.92 -4.39
N ASP A 104 9.45 -9.19 -5.69
CA ASP A 104 10.28 -10.18 -6.37
C ASP A 104 10.94 -9.50 -7.57
N PRO A 105 12.24 -9.18 -7.52
CA PRO A 105 12.94 -8.47 -8.58
C PRO A 105 13.01 -9.27 -9.89
N THR A 106 12.92 -10.61 -9.83
CA THR A 106 13.02 -11.46 -11.02
C THR A 106 11.88 -11.23 -12.01
N LEU A 107 10.72 -10.77 -11.52
CA LEU A 107 9.56 -10.46 -12.33
C LEU A 107 9.65 -9.15 -13.11
N TYR A 108 10.63 -8.31 -12.78
CA TYR A 108 10.83 -6.99 -13.39
C TYR A 108 12.14 -6.91 -14.20
N THR A 109 12.88 -8.02 -14.28
CA THR A 109 14.10 -8.07 -15.06
C THR A 109 13.73 -8.14 -16.54
N GLN A 110 14.05 -7.11 -17.30
CA GLN A 110 13.95 -7.19 -18.76
C GLN A 110 14.98 -8.20 -19.25
N LYS A 111 14.56 -9.21 -20.02
CA LYS A 111 15.48 -9.99 -20.84
C LYS A 111 16.05 -9.02 -21.89
N THR A 112 17.23 -8.49 -21.62
CA THR A 112 18.08 -7.82 -22.61
C THR A 112 18.47 -8.79 -23.70
#